data_AF-A0A926I434-F1
#
_entry.id   AF-A0A926I434-F1
#
_cell.length_a   1.000
_cell.length_b   1.000
_cell.length_c   1.000
_cell.angle_alpha   90.00
_cell.angle_beta   90.00
_cell.angle_gamma   90.00
#
_symmetry.space_group_name_H-M   'P 1'
#
loop_
_entity.id
_entity.type
_entity.pdbx_description
1 polymer ?
#
loop_
_entity_poly.entity_id
_entity_poly.type
_entity_poly.pdbx_seq_one_letter_code
_entity_poly.pdbx_strand_id
1 'polypeptide(L)'
;MTELLTKWKARVKRESAQQNPEHDALKAELKELRRQLECIDSCFDMIQDGDMIDSLIYQRNGLMARYEYLLKRAKEQNVVSNNIRISL
;
A
#
# COMPACT_ATOMS: atom_id res chain seq x y z
N MET A 1 -26.09 -27.06 16.17
CA MET A 1 -24.88 -26.95 15.28
C MET A 1 -24.92 -25.69 14.41
N THR A 2 -26.10 -25.27 13.92
CA THR A 2 -26.29 -24.05 13.11
C THR A 2 -26.11 -22.74 13.89
N GLU A 3 -26.56 -22.65 15.15
CA GLU A 3 -26.42 -21.42 15.97
C GLU A 3 -24.96 -21.01 16.22
N LEU A 4 -24.06 -21.98 16.44
CA LEU A 4 -22.64 -21.71 16.65
C LEU A 4 -21.97 -21.21 15.36
N LEU A 5 -22.32 -21.79 14.20
CA LEU A 5 -21.87 -21.34 12.89
C LEU A 5 -22.36 -19.92 12.57
N THR A 6 -23.61 -19.61 12.91
CA THR A 6 -24.19 -18.27 12.71
C THR A 6 -23.54 -17.26 13.64
N LYS A 7 -23.29 -17.62 14.90
CA LYS A 7 -22.59 -16.77 15.87
C LYS A 7 -21.12 -16.53 15.48
N TRP A 8 -20.45 -17.55 14.94
CA TRP A 8 -19.08 -17.43 14.42
C TRP A 8 -19.03 -16.54 13.18
N LYS A 9 -19.92 -16.76 12.18
CA LYS A 9 -20.02 -15.89 11.00
C LYS A 9 -20.37 -14.44 11.37
N ALA A 10 -21.24 -14.23 12.35
CA ALA A 10 -21.60 -12.90 12.83
C ALA A 10 -20.46 -12.21 13.61
N ARG A 11 -19.59 -12.99 14.26
CA ARG A 11 -18.39 -12.50 14.93
C ARG A 11 -17.32 -12.11 13.90
N VAL A 12 -17.04 -12.98 12.94
CA VAL A 12 -16.12 -12.69 11.82
C VAL A 12 -16.60 -11.49 11.00
N LYS A 13 -17.92 -11.37 10.77
CA LYS A 13 -18.52 -10.21 10.08
C LYS A 13 -18.44 -8.91 10.89
N ARG A 14 -18.45 -8.99 12.23
CA ARG A 14 -18.21 -7.83 13.11
C ARG A 14 -16.73 -7.46 13.15
N GLU A 15 -15.83 -8.43 13.18
CA GLU A 15 -14.39 -8.22 13.11
C GLU A 15 -13.96 -7.62 11.75
N SER A 16 -14.61 -7.99 10.64
CA SER A 16 -14.40 -7.33 9.34
C SER A 16 -15.10 -5.98 9.22
N ALA A 17 -16.25 -5.76 9.88
CA ALA A 17 -16.90 -4.45 9.95
C ALA A 17 -16.19 -3.45 10.87
N GLN A 18 -15.30 -3.92 11.74
CA GLN A 18 -14.40 -3.09 12.55
C GLN A 18 -13.23 -2.51 11.74
N GLN A 19 -13.14 -2.82 10.43
CA GLN A 19 -12.20 -2.17 9.53
C GLN A 19 -12.67 -0.74 9.28
N ASN A 20 -11.90 0.21 9.81
CA ASN A 20 -12.14 1.62 9.58
C ASN A 20 -11.94 1.90 8.07
N PRO A 21 -12.93 2.44 7.34
CA PRO A 21 -12.82 2.67 5.90
C PRO A 21 -11.62 3.56 5.52
N GLU A 22 -11.17 4.44 6.43
CA GLU A 22 -9.95 5.22 6.24
C GLU A 22 -8.68 4.34 6.22
N HIS A 23 -8.64 3.29 7.03
CA HIS A 23 -7.52 2.35 7.08
C HIS A 23 -7.44 1.52 5.80
N ASP A 24 -8.60 1.14 5.24
CA ASP A 24 -8.66 0.38 3.99
C ASP A 24 -8.29 1.24 2.79
N ALA A 25 -8.75 2.50 2.77
CA ALA A 25 -8.33 3.48 1.77
C ALA A 25 -6.81 3.71 1.82
N LEU A 26 -6.23 3.87 3.02
CA LEU A 26 -4.79 4.05 3.22
C LEU A 26 -3.98 2.82 2.73
N LYS A 27 -4.44 1.61 3.03
CA LYS A 27 -3.81 0.37 2.54
C LYS A 27 -3.91 0.25 1.01
N ALA A 28 -5.06 0.58 0.44
CA ALA A 28 -5.27 0.56 -1.00
C ALA A 28 -4.33 1.55 -1.71
N GLU A 29 -4.20 2.76 -1.17
CA GLU A 29 -3.30 3.79 -1.71
C GLU A 29 -1.82 3.36 -1.62
N LEU A 30 -1.38 2.81 -0.49
CA LEU A 30 -0.02 2.27 -0.33
C LEU A 30 0.26 1.14 -1.34
N LYS A 31 -0.72 0.25 -1.58
CA LYS A 31 -0.59 -0.83 -2.55
C LYS A 31 -0.47 -0.29 -3.99
N GLU A 32 -1.25 0.72 -4.33
CA GLU A 32 -1.20 1.34 -5.65
C GLU A 32 0.14 2.07 -5.88
N LEU A 33 0.64 2.82 -4.89
CA LEU A 33 1.95 3.46 -4.99
C LEU A 33 3.07 2.43 -5.20
N ARG A 34 3.01 1.30 -4.51
CA ARG A 34 3.96 0.22 -4.71
C ARG A 34 3.90 -0.33 -6.14
N ARG A 35 2.69 -0.57 -6.67
CA ARG A 35 2.51 -1.04 -8.06
C ARG A 35 3.07 -0.04 -9.08
N GLN A 36 2.89 1.26 -8.83
CA GLN A 36 3.43 2.31 -9.69
C GLN A 36 4.96 2.36 -9.65
N LEU A 37 5.56 2.20 -8.46
CA LEU A 37 7.02 2.10 -8.32
C LEU A 37 7.59 0.88 -9.04
N GLU A 38 6.97 -0.29 -8.88
CA GLU A 38 7.35 -1.52 -9.60
C GLU A 38 7.26 -1.34 -11.13
N CYS A 39 6.25 -0.60 -11.61
CA CYS A 39 6.11 -0.24 -13.02
C CYS A 39 7.22 0.68 -13.50
N ILE A 40 7.58 1.70 -12.71
CA ILE A 40 8.69 2.61 -13.03
C ILE A 40 9.99 1.84 -13.13
N ASP A 41 10.28 0.97 -12.17
CA ASP A 41 11.50 0.16 -12.17
C ASP A 41 11.53 -0.74 -13.42
N SER A 42 10.38 -1.34 -13.81
CA SER A 42 10.27 -2.12 -15.06
C SER A 42 10.47 -1.29 -16.33
N CYS A 43 9.98 -0.04 -16.35
CA CYS A 43 10.15 0.87 -17.48
C CYS A 43 11.59 1.39 -17.59
N PHE A 44 12.25 1.62 -16.46
CA PHE A 44 13.62 2.11 -16.39
C PHE A 44 14.58 1.18 -17.15
N ASP A 45 14.40 -0.14 -17.00
CA ASP A 45 15.20 -1.16 -17.69
C ASP A 45 15.04 -1.14 -19.23
N MET A 46 13.96 -0.55 -19.74
CA MET A 46 13.62 -0.55 -21.17
C MET A 46 13.98 0.76 -21.88
N ILE A 47 14.21 1.84 -21.15
CA ILE A 47 14.35 3.19 -21.71
C ILE A 47 15.84 3.53 -21.86
N GLN A 48 16.21 4.06 -23.03
CA GLN A 48 17.58 4.47 -23.35
C GLN A 48 17.72 5.98 -23.60
N ASP A 49 16.60 6.69 -23.72
CA ASP A 49 16.58 8.13 -23.93
C ASP A 49 16.85 8.86 -22.61
N GLY A 50 17.88 9.72 -22.59
CA GLY A 50 18.35 10.39 -21.38
C GLY A 50 17.31 11.32 -20.75
N ASP A 51 16.56 12.07 -21.55
CA ASP A 51 15.54 12.98 -21.04
C ASP A 51 14.36 12.20 -20.43
N MET A 52 14.02 11.04 -21.02
CA MET A 52 13.02 10.14 -20.46
C MET A 52 13.49 9.47 -19.16
N ILE A 53 14.77 9.10 -19.07
CA ILE A 53 15.37 8.56 -17.84
C ILE A 53 15.28 9.60 -16.72
N ASP A 54 15.64 10.85 -16.98
CA ASP A 54 15.56 11.93 -16.00
C ASP A 54 14.13 12.18 -15.54
N SER A 55 13.17 12.22 -16.48
CA SER A 55 11.74 12.32 -16.17
C SER A 55 11.28 11.18 -15.25
N LEU A 56 11.72 9.94 -15.50
CA LEU A 56 11.40 8.78 -14.67
C LEU A 56 12.01 8.88 -13.27
N ILE A 57 13.23 9.39 -13.14
CA ILE A 57 13.87 9.63 -11.84
C ILE A 57 13.03 10.61 -11.00
N TYR A 58 12.59 11.73 -11.58
CA TYR A 58 11.74 12.69 -10.88
C TYR A 58 10.38 12.08 -10.49
N GLN A 59 9.78 11.30 -11.38
CA GLN A 59 8.53 10.60 -11.09
C GLN A 59 8.69 9.61 -9.94
N ARG A 60 9.75 8.80 -9.96
CA ARG A 60 10.08 7.83 -8.92
C ARG A 60 10.25 8.50 -7.56
N ASN A 61 11.00 9.62 -7.53
CA ASN A 61 11.23 10.38 -6.30
C ASN A 61 9.93 10.92 -5.72
N GLY A 62 9.02 11.45 -6.56
CA GLY A 62 7.71 11.92 -6.11
C GLY A 62 6.84 10.82 -5.52
N LEU A 63 6.82 9.64 -6.15
CA LEU A 63 6.07 8.48 -5.64
C LEU A 63 6.67 7.94 -4.34
N MET A 64 7.99 7.85 -4.23
CA MET A 64 8.67 7.44 -3.01
C MET A 64 8.37 8.40 -1.85
N ALA A 65 8.45 9.71 -2.08
CA ALA A 65 8.12 10.70 -1.05
C ALA A 65 6.67 10.55 -0.53
N ARG A 66 5.71 10.33 -1.44
CA ARG A 66 4.31 10.07 -1.06
C ARG A 66 4.17 8.74 -0.30
N TYR A 67 4.85 7.69 -0.75
CA TYR A 67 4.83 6.39 -0.10
C TYR A 67 5.39 6.45 1.33
N GLU A 68 6.52 7.13 1.54
CA GLU A 68 7.11 7.34 2.86
C GLU A 68 6.17 8.13 3.80
N TYR A 69 5.55 9.19 3.29
CA TYR A 69 4.57 9.97 4.05
C TYR A 69 3.40 9.09 4.52
N LEU A 70 2.81 8.31 3.61
CA LEU A 70 1.69 7.43 3.97
C LEU A 70 2.12 6.32 4.92
N LEU A 71 3.33 5.78 4.80
CA LEU A 71 3.86 4.81 5.76
C LEU A 71 3.99 5.41 7.17
N LYS A 72 4.47 6.65 7.30
CA LYS A 72 4.53 7.35 8.60
C LYS A 72 3.13 7.50 9.20
N ARG A 73 2.18 8.00 8.40
CA ARG A 73 0.77 8.12 8.79
C ARG A 73 0.14 6.78 9.18
N ALA A 74 0.44 5.72 8.44
CA ALA A 74 -0.10 4.39 8.70
C ALA A 74 0.48 3.74 9.98
N LYS A 75 1.73 4.07 10.33
CA LYS A 75 2.34 3.69 11.61
C LYS A 75 1.69 4.42 12.79
N GLU A 76 1.47 5.73 12.67
CA GLU A 76 0.79 6.54 13.69
C GLU A 76 -0.62 6.01 14.00
N GLN A 77 -1.32 5.53 12.97
CA GLN A 77 -2.67 5.00 13.08
C GLN A 77 -2.72 3.49 13.43
N ASN A 78 -1.58 2.84 13.68
CA ASN A 78 -1.48 1.38 13.88
C ASN A 78 -2.16 0.54 12.77
N VAL A 79 -2.19 1.05 11.53
CA VAL A 79 -2.84 0.40 10.38
C VAL A 79 -2.01 -0.75 9.82
N VAL A 80 -0.68 -0.67 9.99
CA VAL A 80 0.30 -1.61 9.44
C VAL A 80 1.23 -2.11 10.53
N SER A 81 1.22 -3.42 10.74
CA SER A 81 2.19 -4.12 11.60
C SER A 81 3.60 -3.94 11.03
N ASN A 82 4.58 -3.84 11.92
CA ASN A 82 5.99 -3.45 11.74
C ASN A 82 6.83 -4.32 10.76
N ASN A 83 6.20 -5.13 9.89
CA ASN A 83 6.84 -6.07 8.96
C ASN A 83 6.82 -5.62 7.50
N ILE A 84 6.50 -4.36 7.20
CA ILE A 84 6.77 -3.78 5.88
C ILE A 84 8.23 -3.31 5.90
N ARG A 85 9.16 -4.26 5.95
CA ARG A 85 10.57 -3.99 5.69
C ARG A 85 10.70 -3.69 4.20
N ILE A 86 11.25 -2.52 3.91
CA ILE A 86 11.71 -2.15 2.57
C ILE A 86 12.94 -3.03 2.32
N SER A 87 12.76 -4.10 1.57
CA SER A 87 13.85 -4.72 0.82
C SER A 87 13.65 -4.26 -0.62
N LEU A 88 14.32 -3.17 -0.97
CA LEU A 88 14.67 -2.81 -2.35
C LEU A 88 16.07 -3.37 -2.58
#